data_AF-A0A3C0IVL9-F1
#
_entry.id   AF-A0A3C0IVL9-F1
#
_cell.length_a   1.000
_cell.length_b   1.000
_cell.length_c   1.000
_cell.angle_alpha   90.00
_cell.angle_beta   90.00
_cell.angle_gamma   90.00
#
_symmetry.space_group_name_H-M   'P 1'
#
loop_
_entity.id
_entity.type
_entity.pdbx_description
1 polymer ?
#
loop_
_entity_poly.entity_id
_entity_poly.type
_entity_poly.pdbx_seq_one_letter_code
_entity_poly.pdbx_strand_id
1 'polypeptide(L)'
;AILGILSMQYCSIVPHEAVAYYGNDFRRNPVGTGPFQLKYWEEGQALVLAKNERYWEFDSAGIRLPYLNGVQVSFFDNKATEFLLFRQGRLSFINDIDPSFKDEILTKKGEL
;
A
#
# COMPACT_ATOMS: atom_id res chain seq x y z
N ALA A 1 -1.98 20.65 -17.99
CA ALA A 1 -1.85 21.19 -16.63
C ALA A 1 -2.92 20.63 -15.67
N ILE A 2 -4.23 20.80 -15.95
CA ILE A 2 -5.32 20.39 -15.02
C ILE A 2 -5.45 18.87 -14.85
N LEU A 3 -5.36 18.08 -15.93
CA LEU A 3 -5.55 16.62 -15.85
C LEU A 3 -4.54 15.93 -14.91
N GLY A 4 -3.31 16.44 -14.83
CA GLY A 4 -2.30 15.91 -13.92
C GLY A 4 -2.57 16.25 -12.45
N ILE A 5 -3.31 17.32 -12.17
CA ILE A 5 -3.77 17.64 -10.81
C ILE A 5 -4.86 16.66 -10.39
N LEU A 6 -5.79 16.36 -11.31
CA LEU A 6 -6.87 15.40 -11.04
C LEU A 6 -6.39 13.98 -10.76
N SER A 7 -5.20 13.60 -11.26
CA SER A 7 -4.58 12.31 -10.94
C SER A 7 -3.80 12.30 -9.62
N MET A 8 -3.69 13.42 -8.92
CA MET A 8 -3.04 13.46 -7.61
C MET A 8 -3.93 12.85 -6.53
N GLN A 9 -3.32 12.29 -5.49
CA GLN A 9 -4.03 11.69 -4.37
C GLN A 9 -5.01 12.65 -3.66
N TYR A 10 -4.72 13.96 -3.66
CA TYR A 10 -5.59 14.99 -3.08
C TYR A 10 -6.94 15.13 -3.79
N CYS A 11 -7.03 14.70 -5.06
CA CYS A 11 -8.26 14.73 -5.85
C CYS A 11 -9.01 13.39 -5.81
N SER A 12 -8.67 12.50 -4.86
CA SER A 12 -9.42 11.26 -4.65
C SER A 12 -10.86 11.55 -4.26
N ILE A 13 -11.79 10.76 -4.81
CA ILE A 13 -13.22 10.88 -4.50
C ILE A 13 -13.51 10.21 -3.16
N VAL A 14 -14.17 10.92 -2.25
CA VAL A 14 -14.61 10.42 -0.95
C VAL A 14 -16.13 10.64 -0.79
N PRO A 15 -16.87 9.68 -0.19
CA PRO A 15 -18.31 9.82 0.01
C PRO A 15 -18.61 10.87 1.08
N HIS A 16 -19.53 11.80 0.76
CA HIS A 16 -19.88 12.91 1.64
C HIS A 16 -20.44 12.43 2.98
N GLU A 17 -21.29 11.40 2.95
CA GLU A 17 -21.91 10.79 4.11
C GLU A 17 -20.89 10.21 5.10
N ALA A 18 -19.79 9.61 4.61
CA ALA A 18 -18.75 9.08 5.48
C ALA A 18 -17.92 10.19 6.12
N VAL A 19 -17.60 11.24 5.34
CA VAL A 19 -16.90 12.41 5.87
C VAL A 19 -17.76 13.13 6.93
N ALA A 20 -19.06 13.29 6.67
CA ALA A 20 -19.99 13.88 7.63
C ALA A 20 -20.15 13.02 8.89
N TYR A 21 -20.19 11.70 8.76
CA TYR A 21 -20.34 10.77 9.89
C TYR A 21 -19.08 10.69 10.77
N TYR A 22 -17.90 10.52 10.17
CA TYR A 22 -16.65 10.36 10.91
C TYR A 22 -15.98 11.69 11.30
N GLY A 23 -16.25 12.78 10.58
CA GLY A 23 -15.67 14.10 10.85
C GLY A 23 -14.14 14.04 10.96
N ASN A 24 -13.59 14.48 12.10
CA ASN A 24 -12.16 14.48 12.37
C ASN A 24 -11.55 13.06 12.41
N ASP A 25 -12.35 12.03 12.69
CA ASP A 25 -11.90 10.64 12.75
C ASP A 25 -11.91 9.93 11.39
N PHE A 26 -12.24 10.63 10.30
CA PHE A 26 -12.25 10.07 8.95
C PHE A 26 -10.89 9.49 8.56
N ARG A 27 -9.78 10.11 9.03
CA ARG A 27 -8.42 9.59 8.79
C ARG A 27 -8.22 8.16 9.32
N ARG A 28 -8.88 7.81 10.44
CA ARG A 28 -8.81 6.48 11.05
C ARG A 28 -9.85 5.51 10.46
N ASN A 29 -10.84 6.04 9.76
CA ASN A 29 -11.94 5.29 9.14
C ASN A 29 -12.13 5.72 7.67
N PRO A 30 -11.09 5.62 6.82
CA PRO A 30 -11.17 6.13 5.46
C PRO A 30 -12.13 5.26 4.63
N VAL A 31 -13.01 5.93 3.90
CA VAL A 31 -13.93 5.30 2.95
C VAL A 31 -13.62 5.82 1.55
N GLY A 32 -13.44 4.92 0.59
CA GLY A 32 -13.11 5.27 -0.79
C GLY A 32 -13.50 4.17 -1.77
N THR A 33 -13.18 4.40 -3.04
CA THR A 33 -13.55 3.51 -4.16
C THR A 33 -12.41 2.61 -4.64
N GLY A 34 -11.29 2.59 -3.92
CA GLY A 34 -10.09 1.85 -4.28
C GLY A 34 -10.21 0.32 -4.16
N PRO A 35 -9.18 -0.41 -4.62
CA PRO A 35 -9.15 -1.88 -4.62
C PRO A 35 -9.02 -2.50 -3.23
N PHE A 36 -8.59 -1.73 -2.23
CA PHE A 36 -8.44 -2.19 -0.86
C PHE A 36 -9.13 -1.24 0.14
N GLN A 37 -9.56 -1.82 1.25
CA GLN A 37 -10.24 -1.14 2.35
C GLN A 37 -9.38 -1.23 3.62
N LEU A 38 -9.38 -0.16 4.42
CA LEU A 38 -8.68 -0.20 5.70
C LEU A 38 -9.36 -1.19 6.64
N LYS A 39 -8.63 -2.24 7.05
CA LYS A 39 -9.12 -3.26 7.98
C LYS A 39 -8.59 -3.07 9.38
N TYR A 40 -7.31 -2.70 9.51
CA TYR A 40 -6.68 -2.47 10.79
C TYR A 40 -5.57 -1.43 10.65
N TRP A 41 -5.42 -0.59 11.67
CA TRP A 41 -4.32 0.36 11.74
C TRP A 41 -3.87 0.54 13.18
N GLU A 42 -2.60 0.22 13.40
CA GLU A 42 -1.87 0.53 14.61
C GLU A 42 -0.78 1.53 14.25
N GLU A 43 -0.92 2.76 14.74
CA GLU A 43 -0.01 3.86 14.44
C GLU A 43 1.41 3.51 14.84
N GLY A 44 2.36 3.73 13.93
CA GLY A 44 3.78 3.42 14.14
C GLY A 44 4.15 1.93 14.03
N GLN A 45 3.18 1.01 13.93
CA GLN A 45 3.46 -0.42 13.87
C GLN A 45 3.05 -1.07 12.54
N ALA A 46 1.75 -1.06 12.23
CA ALA A 46 1.26 -1.73 11.02
C ALA A 46 -0.08 -1.17 10.51
N LEU A 47 -0.25 -1.25 9.19
CA LEU A 47 -1.47 -0.94 8.46
C LEU A 47 -1.88 -2.19 7.67
N VAL A 48 -3.11 -2.67 7.85
CA VAL A 48 -3.67 -3.80 7.10
C VAL A 48 -4.81 -3.32 6.23
N LEU A 49 -4.65 -3.52 4.93
CA LEU A 49 -5.65 -3.26 3.91
C LEU A 49 -6.21 -4.59 3.41
N ALA A 50 -7.52 -4.77 3.46
CA ALA A 50 -8.19 -5.96 2.93
C ALA A 50 -8.75 -5.70 1.53
N LYS A 51 -8.87 -6.74 0.71
CA LYS A 51 -9.50 -6.67 -0.61
C LYS A 51 -10.90 -6.04 -0.52
N ASN A 52 -11.18 -5.10 -1.42
CA ASN A 52 -12.54 -4.62 -1.65
C ASN A 52 -13.27 -5.61 -2.55
N GLU A 53 -14.13 -6.45 -1.96
CA GLU A 53 -14.92 -7.46 -2.71
C GLU A 53 -15.85 -6.85 -3.77
N ARG A 54 -16.14 -5.55 -3.66
CA ARG A 54 -16.98 -4.80 -4.58
C ARG A 54 -16.19 -3.86 -5.50
N TYR A 55 -14.87 -4.04 -5.61
CA TYR A 55 -14.07 -3.25 -6.55
C TYR A 55 -14.55 -3.45 -7.99
N TRP A 56 -14.59 -2.36 -8.75
CA TRP A 56 -15.34 -2.27 -10.00
C TRP A 56 -14.51 -2.64 -11.24
N GLU A 57 -13.18 -2.64 -11.15
CA GLU A 57 -12.33 -2.98 -12.28
C GLU A 57 -12.19 -4.49 -12.47
N PHE A 58 -12.09 -4.88 -13.73
CA PHE A 58 -11.80 -6.23 -14.18
C PHE A 58 -10.57 -6.19 -15.09
N ASP A 59 -9.82 -7.28 -15.12
CA ASP A 59 -8.75 -7.46 -16.10
C ASP A 59 -9.31 -7.76 -17.51
N SER A 60 -8.41 -7.96 -18.49
CA SER A 60 -8.79 -8.31 -19.86
C SER A 60 -9.42 -9.71 -20.00
N ALA A 61 -9.28 -10.58 -19.01
CA ALA A 61 -9.85 -11.93 -18.97
C ALA A 61 -11.20 -11.97 -18.22
N GLY A 62 -11.69 -10.84 -17.70
CA GLY A 62 -12.94 -10.74 -16.95
C GLY A 62 -12.82 -11.11 -15.46
N ILE A 63 -11.61 -11.19 -14.92
CA ILE A 63 -11.36 -11.44 -13.49
C ILE A 63 -11.45 -10.11 -12.73
N ARG A 64 -12.21 -10.09 -11.63
CA ARG A 64 -12.35 -8.91 -10.77
C ARG A 64 -11.07 -8.63 -9.99
N LEU A 65 -10.55 -7.42 -10.10
CA LEU A 65 -9.39 -6.96 -9.34
C LEU A 65 -9.76 -6.60 -7.89
N PRO A 66 -8.79 -6.51 -6.95
CA PRO A 66 -7.39 -6.93 -7.06
C PRO A 66 -7.21 -8.46 -6.91
N TYR A 67 -6.07 -8.97 -7.39
CA TYR A 67 -5.69 -10.39 -7.23
C TYR A 67 -5.32 -10.73 -5.78
N LEU A 68 -4.78 -9.77 -5.04
CA LEU A 68 -4.36 -9.95 -3.65
C LEU A 68 -5.57 -9.91 -2.72
N ASN A 69 -5.56 -10.76 -1.68
CA ASN A 69 -6.57 -10.75 -0.61
C ASN A 69 -6.40 -9.55 0.34
N GLY A 70 -5.20 -8.98 0.39
CA GLY A 70 -4.90 -7.84 1.24
C GLY A 70 -3.42 -7.46 1.15
N VAL A 71 -3.10 -6.31 1.75
CA VAL A 71 -1.76 -5.75 1.84
C VAL A 71 -1.52 -5.38 3.29
N GLN A 72 -0.43 -5.89 3.86
CA GLN A 72 0.06 -5.47 5.16
C GLN A 72 1.29 -4.58 4.96
N VAL A 73 1.22 -3.35 5.45
CA VAL A 73 2.35 -2.43 5.51
C VAL A 73 2.84 -2.43 6.95
N SER A 74 4.10 -2.82 7.15
CA SER A 74 4.77 -2.74 8.44
C SER A 74 5.70 -1.54 8.47
N PHE A 75 5.71 -0.82 9.59
CA PHE A 75 6.57 0.34 9.78
C PHE A 75 7.79 -0.09 10.61
N PHE A 76 8.98 0.11 10.05
CA PHE A 76 10.25 -0.18 10.72
C PHE A 76 11.12 1.08 10.72
N ASP A 77 11.67 1.42 11.89
CA ASP A 77 12.57 2.57 12.03
C ASP A 77 13.96 2.31 11.43
N ASN A 78 14.36 1.03 11.31
CA ASN A 78 15.68 0.62 10.86
C ASN A 78 15.64 -0.14 9.52
N LYS A 79 16.29 0.42 8.51
CA LYS A 79 16.43 -0.16 7.16
C LYS A 79 17.17 -1.49 7.10
N ALA A 80 18.17 -1.71 7.96
CA ALA A 80 18.86 -3.00 8.05
C ALA A 80 17.92 -4.11 8.50
N THR A 81 16.99 -3.80 9.42
CA THR A 81 15.98 -4.78 9.87
C THR A 81 14.98 -5.08 8.76
N GLU A 82 14.50 -4.05 8.06
CA GLU A 82 13.60 -4.18 6.90
C GLU A 82 14.25 -5.08 5.82
N PHE A 83 15.52 -4.84 5.49
CA PHE A 83 16.25 -5.63 4.49
C PHE A 83 16.45 -7.10 4.92
N LEU A 84 16.82 -7.35 6.18
CA LEU A 84 16.97 -8.72 6.67
C LEU A 84 15.65 -9.50 6.65
N LEU A 85 14.54 -8.86 7.05
CA LEU A 85 13.22 -9.48 7.00
C LEU A 85 12.78 -9.76 5.56
N PHE A 86 13.11 -8.88 4.62
CA PHE A 86 12.91 -9.11 3.19
C PHE A 86 13.71 -10.31 2.68
N ARG A 87 15.01 -10.39 3.00
CA ARG A 87 15.86 -11.54 2.65
C ARG A 87 15.37 -12.86 3.23
N GLN A 88 14.73 -12.82 4.40
CA GLN A 88 14.11 -14.00 5.04
C GLN A 88 12.75 -14.37 4.44
N GLY A 89 12.24 -13.61 3.46
CA GLY A 89 10.91 -13.81 2.88
C GLY A 89 9.76 -13.40 3.81
N ARG A 90 10.05 -12.70 4.91
CA ARG A 90 9.04 -12.18 5.85
C ARG A 90 8.41 -10.88 5.36
N LEU A 91 9.12 -10.12 4.53
CA LEU A 91 8.58 -9.01 3.75
C LEU A 91 8.63 -9.38 2.27
N SER A 92 7.59 -9.03 1.53
CA SER A 92 7.54 -9.24 0.07
C SER A 92 7.98 -8.02 -0.73
N PHE A 93 8.08 -6.85 -0.09
CA PHE A 93 8.44 -5.59 -0.73
C PHE A 93 9.07 -4.65 0.30
N ILE A 94 10.07 -3.88 -0.14
CA ILE A 94 10.73 -2.80 0.62
C ILE A 94 10.87 -1.59 -0.30
N ASN A 95 10.63 -0.38 0.23
CA ASN A 95 10.64 0.84 -0.60
C ASN A 95 12.05 1.33 -0.96
N ASP A 96 13.02 1.04 -0.08
CA ASP A 96 14.38 1.52 -0.21
C ASP A 96 15.34 0.56 0.50
N ILE A 97 16.61 0.63 0.12
CA ILE A 97 17.71 -0.15 0.71
C ILE A 97 18.77 0.82 1.20
N ASP A 98 19.41 0.49 2.33
CA ASP A 98 20.61 1.24 2.72
C ASP A 98 21.70 1.00 1.66
N PRO A 99 22.42 2.03 1.19
CA PRO A 99 23.47 1.88 0.18
C PRO A 99 24.56 0.86 0.56
N SER A 100 24.77 0.62 1.85
CA SER A 100 25.69 -0.42 2.34
C SER A 100 25.30 -1.83 1.90
N PHE A 101 24.01 -2.11 1.67
CA PHE A 101 23.52 -3.41 1.20
C PHE A 101 23.49 -3.55 -0.32
N LYS A 102 23.91 -2.52 -1.07
CA LYS A 102 23.92 -2.54 -2.55
C LYS A 102 24.66 -3.76 -3.11
N ASP A 103 25.82 -4.08 -2.55
CA ASP A 103 26.67 -5.19 -3.01
C ASP A 103 26.10 -6.58 -2.63
N GLU A 104 25.15 -6.65 -1.70
CA GLU A 104 24.44 -7.88 -1.36
C GLU A 104 23.30 -8.21 -2.33
N ILE A 105 22.76 -7.19 -3.01
CA ILE A 105 21.63 -7.32 -3.92
C ILE A 105 22.11 -7.38 -5.38
N LEU A 106 23.07 -6.52 -5.73
CA LEU A 106 23.61 -6.47 -7.09
C LEU A 106 24.81 -7.39 -7.19
N THR A 107 24.61 -8.54 -7.84
CA THR A 107 25.76 -9.36 -8.27
C THR A 107 26.63 -8.52 -9.22
N LYS A 108 27.96 -8.67 -9.17
CA LYS A 108 28.89 -7.94 -10.07
C LYS A 108 28.61 -8.15 -11.57
N LYS A 109 27.75 -9.12 -11.91
CA LYS A 109 27.31 -9.44 -13.27
C LYS A 109 25.93 -8.87 -13.63
N GLY A 110 25.18 -8.31 -12.67
CA GLY A 110 23.85 -7.77 -12.89
C GLY A 110 22.77 -8.84 -13.12
N GLU A 111 23.03 -10.09 -12.76
CA GLU A 111 22.03 -11.15 -12.77
C GLU A 111 21.22 -11.06 -11.48
N LEU A 112 19.91 -10.86 -11.62
CA LEU A 112 18.90 -10.83 -10.56
C LEU A 112 18.58 -12.25 -10.06
#